data_AF-A0A7J4TXB9-F1
#
_entry.id   AF-A0A7J4TXB9-F1
#
_cell.length_a   1.000
_cell.length_b   1.000
_cell.length_c   1.000
_cell.angle_alpha   90.00
_cell.angle_beta   90.00
_cell.angle_gamma   90.00
#
_symmetry.space_group_name_H-M   'P 1'
#
loop_
_entity.id
_entity.type
_entity.pdbx_description
1 polymer ?
#
loop_
_entity_poly.entity_id
_entity_poly.type
_entity_poly.pdbx_seq_one_letter_code
_entity_poly.pdbx_strand_id
1 'polypeptide(L)' 'KKKKWDEKALHDEFYHICKKLNVDVKAFFQSAYKVLINKERGPRLASFVLTLGDRAVQLFENVA' A
#
# COMPACT_ATOMS: atom_id res chain seq x y z
N LYS A 1 -19.82 -5.63 5.76
CA LYS A 1 -19.21 -4.69 6.73
C LYS A 1 -17.83 -4.29 6.20
N LYS A 2 -17.56 -3.00 5.92
CA LYS A 2 -16.20 -2.54 5.59
C LYS A 2 -15.34 -2.70 6.84
N LYS A 3 -14.26 -3.48 6.77
CA LYS A 3 -13.26 -3.58 7.84
C LYS A 3 -12.63 -2.19 7.98
N LYS A 4 -12.72 -1.57 9.16
CA LYS A 4 -11.95 -0.36 9.46
C LYS A 4 -10.50 -0.79 9.68
N TRP A 5 -9.61 -0.22 8.88
CA TRP A 5 -8.18 -0.45 9.00
C TRP A 5 -7.56 0.69 9.81
N ASP A 6 -6.75 0.34 10.80
CA ASP A 6 -5.79 1.27 11.40
C ASP A 6 -4.41 1.10 10.74
N GLU A 7 -3.50 2.02 11.01
CA GLU A 7 -2.18 2.04 10.38
C GLU A 7 -1.40 0.74 10.62
N LYS A 8 -1.45 0.19 11.84
CA LYS A 8 -0.71 -1.01 12.20
C LYS A 8 -1.30 -2.23 11.50
N ALA A 9 -2.61 -2.41 11.58
CA ALA A 9 -3.31 -3.52 10.95
C ALA A 9 -3.12 -3.53 9.44
N LEU A 10 -3.15 -2.36 8.79
CA LEU A 10 -2.92 -2.26 7.34
C LEU A 10 -1.45 -2.55 6.98
N HIS A 11 -0.52 -2.03 7.77
CA HIS A 11 0.90 -2.33 7.57
C HIS A 11 1.17 -3.83 7.68
N ASP A 12 0.67 -4.48 8.74
CA ASP A 12 0.84 -5.92 8.95
C ASP A 12 0.20 -6.73 7.81
N GLU A 13 -0.95 -6.28 7.28
CA GLU A 13 -1.58 -6.89 6.12
C GLU A 13 -0.72 -6.80 4.86
N PHE A 14 -0.04 -5.66 4.61
CA PHE A 14 0.89 -5.56 3.48
C PHE A 14 1.99 -6.62 3.56
N TYR A 15 2.58 -6.83 4.74
CA TYR A 15 3.58 -7.88 4.93
C TYR A 15 2.99 -9.28 4.77
N HIS A 16 1.76 -9.50 5.26
CA HIS A 16 1.06 -10.77 5.10
C HIS A 16 0.84 -11.10 3.62
N ILE A 17 0.37 -10.12 2.83
CA ILE A 17 0.17 -10.25 1.37
C ILE A 17 1.52 -10.54 0.69
N CYS A 18 2.57 -9.78 1.00
CA CYS A 18 3.89 -10.00 0.43
C CYS A 18 4.38 -11.43 0.70
N LYS A 19 4.27 -11.90 1.95
CA LYS A 19 4.66 -13.26 2.34
C LYS A 19 3.82 -14.33 1.64
N LYS A 20 2.50 -14.14 1.59
CA LYS A 20 1.56 -15.09 0.97
C LYS A 20 1.82 -15.25 -0.53
N LEU A 21 2.18 -14.16 -1.20
CA LEU A 21 2.45 -14.14 -2.65
C LEU A 21 3.93 -14.33 -2.99
N ASN A 22 4.79 -14.56 -1.99
CA ASN A 22 6.25 -14.61 -2.13
C ASN A 22 6.83 -13.40 -2.90
N VAL A 23 6.27 -12.22 -2.63
CA VAL A 23 6.71 -10.94 -3.19
C VAL A 23 7.73 -10.32 -2.25
N ASP A 24 8.82 -9.80 -2.82
CA ASP A 24 9.79 -9.04 -2.05
C ASP A 24 9.13 -7.80 -1.46
N VAL A 25 9.21 -7.68 -0.13
CA VAL A 25 8.58 -6.60 0.63
C VAL A 25 9.11 -5.26 0.15
N LYS A 26 10.42 -5.12 -0.04
CA LYS A 26 11.00 -3.84 -0.45
C LYS A 26 10.48 -3.42 -1.83
N ALA A 27 10.47 -4.34 -2.79
CA ALA A 27 9.91 -4.12 -4.12
C ALA A 27 8.42 -3.75 -4.06
N PHE A 28 7.62 -4.41 -3.24
CA PHE A 28 6.21 -4.07 -3.05
C PHE A 28 6.03 -2.61 -2.61
N PHE A 29 6.73 -2.18 -1.55
CA PHE A 29 6.61 -0.82 -1.05
C PHE A 29 7.12 0.22 -2.05
N GLN A 30 8.23 -0.06 -2.76
CA GLN A 30 8.74 0.82 -3.81
C GLN A 30 7.75 0.96 -4.96
N SER A 31 7.18 -0.15 -5.43
CA SER A 31 6.17 -0.16 -6.50
C SER A 31 4.90 0.58 -6.08
N ALA A 32 4.44 0.39 -4.84
CA ALA A 32 3.31 1.14 -4.33
C ALA A 32 3.57 2.66 -4.33
N TYR A 33 4.77 3.10 -3.93
CA TYR A 33 5.13 4.51 -4.01
C TYR A 33 5.23 5.04 -5.45
N LYS A 34 5.68 4.21 -6.40
CA LYS A 34 5.73 4.58 -7.81
C LYS A 34 4.31 4.86 -8.34
N VAL A 35 3.35 4.01 -7.98
CA VAL A 35 1.94 4.20 -8.37
C VAL A 35 1.33 5.43 -7.69
N LEU A 36 1.54 5.61 -6.39
CA LEU A 36 0.86 6.67 -5.65
C LEU A 36 1.40 8.07 -5.94
N ILE A 37 2.72 8.22 -6.10
CA ILE A 37 3.40 9.52 -6.17
C ILE A 37 4.57 9.58 -7.15
N ASN A 38 4.77 8.56 -7.98
CA ASN A 38 5.91 8.47 -8.92
C ASN A 38 7.28 8.63 -8.25
N LYS A 39 7.42 8.09 -7.03
CA LYS A 39 8.69 8.05 -6.27
C LYS A 39 8.94 6.64 -5.76
N GLU A 40 10.17 6.33 -5.38
CA GLU A 40 10.49 5.01 -4.83
C GLU A 40 10.37 4.92 -3.30
N ARG A 41 10.27 6.07 -2.62
CA ARG A 41 10.27 6.16 -1.15
C ARG A 41 9.38 7.30 -0.68
N GLY A 42 8.89 7.18 0.55
CA GLY A 42 8.01 8.16 1.18
C GLY A 42 7.87 7.90 2.69
N PRO A 43 6.81 8.43 3.33
CA PRO A 43 6.50 8.18 4.74
C PRO A 43 6.13 6.69 5.00
N ARG A 44 5.33 6.38 6.02
CA ARG A 44 4.81 5.01 6.19
C ARG A 44 3.68 4.78 5.18
N LEU A 45 3.79 3.74 4.35
CA LEU A 45 2.83 3.48 3.26
C LEU A 45 1.42 3.28 3.79
N ALA A 46 1.26 2.56 4.90
CA ALA A 46 -0.06 2.33 5.51
C ALA A 46 -0.73 3.65 5.92
N SER A 47 0.00 4.51 6.63
CA SER A 47 -0.48 5.84 7.01
C SER A 47 -0.84 6.68 5.78
N PHE A 48 0.01 6.62 4.75
CA PHE A 48 -0.18 7.38 3.53
C PHE A 48 -1.41 6.92 2.72
N VAL A 49 -1.62 5.60 2.59
CA VAL A 49 -2.81 5.02 1.95
C VAL A 49 -4.07 5.39 2.72
N LEU A 50 -4.06 5.31 4.05
CA LEU A 50 -5.20 5.72 4.88
C LEU A 50 -5.50 7.21 4.74
N THR A 51 -4.47 8.05 4.60
CA THR A 51 -4.61 9.50 4.38
C THR A 51 -5.22 9.81 3.00
N LEU A 52 -4.83 9.06 1.96
CA LEU A 52 -5.35 9.23 0.61
C LEU A 52 -6.76 8.66 0.44
N GLY A 53 -7.12 7.64 1.23
CA GLY A 53 -8.44 6.98 1.17
C GLY A 53 -8.74 6.43 -0.22
N ASP A 54 -9.93 6.74 -0.74
CA ASP A 54 -10.43 6.23 -2.03
C ASP A 54 -9.52 6.63 -3.21
N ARG A 55 -8.77 7.72 -3.10
CA ARG A 55 -7.80 8.12 -4.13
C ARG A 55 -6.67 7.10 -4.30
N ALA A 56 -6.21 6.49 -3.21
CA ALA A 56 -5.20 5.44 -3.32
C ALA A 56 -5.74 4.21 -4.07
N VAL A 57 -7.01 3.85 -3.84
CA VAL A 57 -7.67 2.75 -4.54
C VAL A 57 -7.72 3.03 -6.04
N GLN A 58 -8.21 4.21 -6.44
CA GLN A 58 -8.25 4.62 -7.84
C GLN A 58 -6.87 4.60 -8.51
N LEU A 59 -5.82 5.06 -7.82
CA LEU A 59 -4.46 5.05 -8.34
C LEU A 59 -3.95 3.63 -8.56
N PHE A 60 -4.22 2.70 -7.63
CA PHE A 60 -3.84 1.29 -7.80
C PHE A 60 -4.62 0.58 -8.91
N GLU A 61 -5.92 0.87 -9.08
CA GLU A 61 -6.75 0.28 -10.14
C GLU A 61 -6.39 0.77 -11.54
N ASN A 62 -5.87 2.00 -11.66
CA ASN A 62 -5.44 2.58 -12.93
C ASN A 62 -4.08 2.07 -13.44
N VAL A 63 -3.45 1.14 -12.72
CA VAL A 63 -2.25 0.41 -13.19
C VAL A 63 -2.73 -0.74 -14.08
N ALA A 64 -3.03 -0.40 -15.34
CA ALA A 64 -3.36 -1.34 -16.42
C ALA A 64 -2.11 -1.66 -17.26
#